data_AF-A0A7V0M0Z8-F1
#
_entry.id   AF-A0A7V0M0Z8-F1
#
_cell.length_a   1.000
_cell.length_b   1.000
_cell.length_c   1.000
_cell.angle_alpha   90.00
_cell.angle_beta   90.00
_cell.angle_gamma   90.00
#
_symmetry.space_group_name_H-M   'P 1'
#
loop_
_entity.id
_entity.type
_entity.pdbx_description
1 polymer ?
#
loop_
_entity_poly.entity_id
_entity_poly.type
_entity_poly.pdbx_seq_one_letter_code
_entity_poly.pdbx_strand_id
1 'polypeptide(L)' 'FEKAVGNYKGLYQFINKAFASMLPECYKTINREQDLGNEGLRHAKMSYKPIGFIKKYRCFFRVHS' A
#
# COMPACT_ATOMS: atom_id res chain seq x y z
N PHE A 1 -5.76 1.58 5.51
CA PHE A 1 -5.35 1.63 6.93
C PHE A 1 -5.66 0.30 7.58
N GLU A 2 -4.62 -0.48 7.87
CA GLU A 2 -4.72 -1.75 8.60
C GLU A 2 -4.36 -1.43 10.06
N LYS A 3 -5.37 -1.30 10.94
CA LYS A 3 -5.18 -1.08 12.38
C LYS A 3 -4.90 -2.43 13.05
N ALA A 4 -3.65 -2.87 13.12
CA ALA A 4 -3.28 -4.00 13.98
C ALA A 4 -2.34 -3.54 15.11
N VAL A 5 -2.65 -3.99 16.31
CA VAL A 5 -1.87 -3.74 17.52
C VAL A 5 -0.42 -4.20 17.28
N GLY A 6 0.54 -3.30 17.43
CA GLY A 6 1.95 -3.47 17.02
C GLY A 6 2.74 -4.58 17.72
N ASN A 7 2.09 -5.41 18.54
CA ASN A 7 2.74 -6.42 19.39
C ASN A 7 2.99 -7.76 18.67
N TYR A 8 2.48 -7.96 17.46
CA TYR A 8 2.65 -9.23 16.72
C TYR A 8 3.48 -9.04 15.46
N LYS A 9 4.77 -9.30 15.57
CA LYS A 9 5.72 -9.32 14.45
C LYS A 9 5.28 -10.40 13.45
N GLY A 10 4.95 -10.01 12.22
CA GLY A 10 4.57 -10.94 11.14
C GLY A 10 3.06 -11.10 10.88
N LEU A 11 2.18 -10.66 11.80
CA LEU A 11 0.73 -10.77 11.62
C LEU A 11 0.25 -10.01 10.37
N TYR A 12 0.80 -8.82 10.15
CA TYR A 12 0.54 -8.03 8.94
C TYR A 12 0.94 -8.78 7.67
N GLN A 13 2.06 -9.51 7.68
CA GLN A 13 2.49 -10.27 6.50
C GLN A 13 1.54 -11.42 6.20
N PHE A 14 1.08 -12.09 7.26
CA PHE A 14 0.10 -13.17 7.16
C PHE A 14 -1.24 -12.67 6.61
N ILE A 15 -1.81 -11.61 7.18
CA ILE A 15 -3.11 -11.05 6.73
C ILE A 15 -3.03 -10.63 5.27
N ASN A 16 -1.95 -9.93 4.87
CA ASN A 16 -1.79 -9.49 3.49
C ASN A 16 -1.66 -10.65 2.50
N LYS A 17 -0.98 -11.74 2.89
CA LYS A 17 -0.90 -12.96 2.07
C LYS A 17 -2.26 -13.65 1.97
N ALA A 18 -2.96 -13.83 3.09
CA ALA A 18 -4.27 -14.47 3.13
C ALA A 18 -5.30 -13.69 2.29
N PHE A 19 -5.33 -12.37 2.42
CA PHE A 19 -6.19 -11.49 1.61
C PHE A 19 -5.89 -11.63 0.12
N ALA A 20 -4.61 -11.59 -0.29
CA ALA A 20 -4.24 -11.76 -1.69
C ALA A 20 -4.64 -13.13 -2.25
N SER A 21 -4.53 -14.20 -1.44
CA SER A 21 -4.95 -15.56 -1.82
C SER A 21 -6.47 -15.73 -1.98
N MET A 22 -7.27 -14.86 -1.36
CA MET A 22 -8.74 -14.91 -1.47
C MET A 22 -9.29 -14.12 -2.67
N LEU A 23 -8.47 -13.29 -3.32
CA LEU A 23 -8.93 -12.49 -4.45
C LEU A 23 -9.10 -13.36 -5.71
N PRO A 24 -10.21 -13.20 -6.44
CA PRO A 24 -10.38 -13.84 -7.75
C PRO A 24 -9.26 -13.44 -8.73
N GLU A 25 -8.91 -14.35 -9.66
CA GLU A 25 -7.84 -14.14 -10.65
C GLU A 25 -8.08 -12.96 -11.61
N CYS A 26 -9.32 -12.45 -11.70
CA CYS A 26 -9.63 -11.28 -12.51
C CYS A 26 -8.94 -9.99 -12.00
N TYR A 27 -8.53 -9.95 -10.73
CA TYR A 27 -7.79 -8.84 -10.16
C TYR A 27 -6.28 -9.02 -10.34
N LYS A 28 -5.72 -8.28 -11.31
CA LYS A 28 -4.29 -8.35 -11.65
C LYS A 28 -3.38 -7.56 -10.68
N THR A 29 -3.91 -6.58 -9.97
CA THR A 29 -3.13 -5.67 -9.13
C THR A 29 -3.87 -5.33 -7.83
N ILE A 30 -3.11 -5.20 -6.74
CA ILE A 30 -3.62 -4.78 -5.43
C ILE A 30 -2.97 -3.44 -5.07
N ASN A 31 -3.79 -2.42 -4.84
CA ASN A 31 -3.31 -1.12 -4.36
C ASN A 31 -3.12 -1.16 -2.84
N ARG A 32 -1.86 -1.07 -2.37
CA ARG A 32 -1.49 -1.15 -0.94
C ARG A 32 -1.28 0.20 -0.24
N GLU A 33 -2.01 1.22 -0.70
CA GLU A 33 -1.98 2.60 -0.17
C GLU A 33 -0.58 3.27 -0.23
N GLN A 34 -0.51 4.53 0.19
CA GLN A 34 0.73 5.33 0.23
C GLN A 34 1.60 4.98 1.45
N ASP A 35 2.92 5.12 1.32
CA ASP A 35 3.88 4.91 2.43
C ASP A 35 4.05 6.15 3.33
N LEU A 36 3.41 7.28 2.98
CA LEU A 36 3.46 8.55 3.72
C LEU A 36 4.88 9.07 3.98
N GLY A 37 5.88 8.63 3.20
CA GLY A 37 7.29 8.96 3.44
C GLY A 37 7.92 8.24 4.64
N ASN A 38 7.25 7.25 5.24
CA ASN A 38 7.83 6.44 6.30
C ASN A 38 8.74 5.35 5.71
N GLU A 39 10.04 5.43 5.99
CA GLU A 39 11.04 4.52 5.42
C GLU A 39 10.82 3.05 5.82
N GLY A 40 10.45 2.79 7.07
CA GLY A 40 10.12 1.44 7.54
C GLY A 40 8.92 0.86 6.80
N LEU A 41 7.90 1.69 6.56
CA LEU A 41 6.73 1.31 5.77
C LEU A 41 7.08 1.09 4.30
N ARG A 42 8.00 1.89 3.75
CA ARG A 42 8.49 1.72 2.37
C ARG A 42 9.27 0.41 2.21
N HIS A 43 10.18 0.09 3.14
CA HIS A 43 10.90 -1.19 3.17
C HIS A 43 9.94 -2.38 3.26
N ALA A 44 8.93 -2.31 4.13
CA ALA A 44 7.92 -3.35 4.25
C ALA A 44 7.08 -3.52 2.98
N LYS A 45 6.82 -2.45 2.22
CA LYS A 45 6.10 -2.54 0.93
C LYS A 45 7.00 -3.12 -0.17
N MET A 46 8.27 -2.75 -0.21
CA MET A 46 9.24 -3.25 -1.18
C MET A 46 9.48 -4.76 -1.06
N SER A 47 9.39 -5.35 0.14
CA SER A 47 9.56 -6.79 0.33
C SER A 47 8.52 -7.65 -0.41
N TYR A 48 7.39 -7.06 -0.83
CA TYR A 48 6.36 -7.74 -1.62
C TYR A 48 6.60 -7.66 -3.14
N LYS A 49 7.75 -7.14 -3.59
CA LYS A 49 8.10 -6.99 -5.01
C LYS A 49 6.98 -6.30 -5.82
N PRO A 50 6.59 -5.06 -5.45
CA PRO A 50 5.52 -4.35 -6.15
C PRO A 50 5.89 -4.11 -7.62
N ILE A 51 4.89 -4.18 -8.51
CA ILE A 51 5.07 -3.83 -9.93
C ILE A 51 5.39 -2.34 -10.14
N GLY A 52 5.09 -1.48 -9.17
CA GLY A 52 5.41 -0.06 -9.22
C GLY A 52 4.71 0.78 -8.14
N PHE A 53 5.08 2.06 -8.07
CA PHE A 53 4.44 3.07 -7.24
C PHE A 53 3.77 4.11 -8.14
N ILE A 54 2.51 4.43 -7.84
CA ILE A 54 1.75 5.42 -8.61
C ILE A 54 2.04 6.82 -8.04
N LYS A 55 2.59 7.71 -8.88
CA LYS A 55 2.76 9.13 -8.52
C LYS A 55 1.40 9.82 -8.52
N LYS A 56 1.09 10.53 -7.43
CA LYS A 56 -0.12 11.35 -7.30
C LYS A 56 0.24 12.82 -7.50
N TYR A 57 -0.58 13.53 -8.24
CA TYR A 57 -0.41 14.96 -8.51
C TYR A 57 -1.58 15.74 -7.91
N ARG A 58 -1.31 16.97 -7.47
CA ARG A 58 -2.34 17.91 -7.02
C ARG A 58 -2.44 19.03 -8.05
N CYS A 59 -3.61 19.15 -8.69
CA CYS A 59 -3.89 20.20 -9.67
C CYS A 59 -4.71 21.32 -8.99
N PHE A 60 -4.37 22.57 -9.28
CA PHE A 60 -5.09 23.74 -8.80
C PHE A 60 -5.43 24.64 -9.98
N PHE A 61 -6.66 25.16 -10.02
CA PHE A 61 -7.01 26.23 -10.94
C PHE A 61 -6.54 27.56 -10.38
N ARG A 62 -5.73 28.30 -11.14
CA ARG A 62 -5.36 29.68 -10.80
C ARG A 62 -6.46 30.60 -11.34
N VAL A 63 -7.24 31.21 -10.46
CA VAL A 63 -8.10 32.33 -10.81
C VAL A 63 -7.24 33.59 -10.73
N HIS A 64 -7.09 34.33 -11.84
CA HIS A 64 -6.55 35.68 -11.81
C HIS A 64 -7.69 36.63 -11.45
N SER A 65 -7.50 37.40 -10.37
CA SER A 65 -8.36 38.53 -10.00
C SER A 65 -8.02 39.78 -10.81
#